data_AF-A0A9E5WPV1-F1
#
_entry.id   AF-A0A9E5WPV1-F1
#
_cell.length_a   1.000
_cell.length_b   1.000
_cell.length_c   1.000
_cell.angle_alpha   90.00
_cell.angle_beta   90.00
_cell.angle_gamma   90.00
#
_symmetry.space_group_name_H-M   'P 1'
#
loop_
_entity.id
_entity.type
_entity.pdbx_description
1 polymer ?
#
loop_
_entity_poly.entity_id
_entity_poly.type
_entity_poly.pdbx_seq_one_letter_code
_entity_poly.pdbx_strand_id
1 'polypeptide(L)'
;MVMLERLRGYAFPKAEDELTSAQRTEDVVAARLRKSGYPDLANIRFDFHEGVLVLRGRLPTYYLKQIAQTVVADVDGVQQIDNRIEVFSAPTRLPR
;
A
#
# COMPACT_ATOMS: atom_id res chain seq x y z
N MET A 1 -24.84 8.02 -49.03
CA MET A 1 -25.29 9.21 -48.28
C MET A 1 -25.42 8.77 -46.83
N VAL A 2 -24.50 8.99 -45.88
CA VAL A 2 -23.26 9.80 -45.72
C VAL A 2 -22.48 9.03 -44.62
N MET A 3 -21.28 8.48 -44.84
CA MET A 3 -19.93 9.04 -44.61
C MET A 3 -19.76 9.85 -43.30
N LEU A 4 -18.99 9.29 -42.34
CA LEU A 4 -18.21 9.92 -41.24
C LEU A 4 -17.64 8.76 -40.37
N GLU A 5 -16.67 7.98 -40.82
CA GLU A 5 -15.23 8.21 -40.68
C GLU A 5 -14.75 8.70 -39.29
N ARG A 6 -13.87 7.89 -38.68
CA ARG A 6 -12.78 8.22 -37.73
C ARG A 6 -13.11 8.24 -36.24
N LEU A 7 -12.76 7.15 -35.56
CA LEU A 7 -11.76 7.16 -34.49
C LEU A 7 -11.01 5.81 -34.46
N ARG A 8 -9.83 5.77 -35.10
CA ARG A 8 -8.76 4.81 -34.75
C ARG A 8 -8.37 5.08 -33.29
N GLY A 9 -8.24 4.03 -32.48
CA GLY A 9 -7.32 4.07 -31.34
C GLY A 9 -7.90 4.28 -29.95
N TYR A 10 -9.13 3.85 -29.65
CA TYR A 10 -9.46 3.57 -28.24
C TYR A 10 -8.87 2.20 -27.88
N ALA A 11 -7.58 2.21 -27.52
CA ALA A 11 -7.01 1.12 -26.74
C ALA A 11 -7.80 1.09 -25.42
N PHE A 12 -8.62 0.07 -25.22
CA PHE A 12 -9.13 -0.25 -23.89
C PHE A 12 -7.89 -0.50 -23.03
N PRO A 13 -7.65 0.28 -21.96
CA PRO A 13 -6.47 0.08 -21.13
C PRO A 13 -6.50 -1.34 -20.54
N LYS A 14 -5.33 -1.99 -20.58
CA LYS A 14 -5.05 -3.37 -20.13
C LYS A 14 -5.46 -3.60 -18.66
N ALA A 15 -6.75 -3.83 -18.38
CA ALA A 15 -7.17 -4.22 -17.03
C ALA A 15 -6.58 -5.58 -16.60
N GLU A 16 -6.22 -6.44 -17.55
CA GLU A 16 -5.76 -7.81 -17.28
C GLU A 16 -4.27 -7.88 -16.85
N ASP A 17 -3.44 -6.94 -17.29
CA ASP A 17 -1.99 -6.91 -17.02
C ASP A 17 -1.66 -6.13 -15.74
N GLU A 18 -2.47 -5.10 -15.44
CA GLU A 18 -2.29 -4.20 -14.31
C GLU A 18 -2.75 -4.85 -12.99
N LEU A 19 -3.86 -5.60 -13.02
CA LEU A 19 -4.40 -6.33 -11.86
C LEU A 19 -3.40 -7.36 -11.32
N THR A 20 -2.70 -8.06 -12.22
CA THR A 20 -1.71 -9.09 -11.86
C THR A 20 -0.47 -8.48 -11.21
N SER A 21 -0.05 -7.31 -11.71
CA SER A 21 1.12 -6.58 -11.20
C SER A 21 0.85 -6.02 -9.80
N ALA A 22 -0.31 -5.39 -9.61
CA ALA A 22 -0.74 -4.89 -8.31
C ALA A 22 -0.84 -6.01 -7.28
N GLN A 23 -1.46 -7.14 -7.65
CA GLN A 23 -1.61 -8.28 -6.75
C GLN A 23 -0.26 -8.85 -6.29
N ARG A 24 0.73 -8.86 -7.19
CA ARG A 24 2.09 -9.32 -6.89
C ARG A 24 2.78 -8.38 -5.89
N THR A 25 2.63 -7.07 -6.08
CA THR A 25 3.16 -6.08 -5.13
C THR A 25 2.51 -6.22 -3.76
N GLU A 26 1.19 -6.40 -3.71
CA GLU A 26 0.46 -6.64 -2.46
C GLU A 26 0.95 -7.89 -1.73
N ASP A 27 1.19 -8.99 -2.44
CA ASP A 27 1.74 -10.21 -1.85
C ASP A 27 3.15 -9.97 -1.26
N VAL A 28 4.00 -9.25 -1.98
CA VAL A 28 5.33 -8.88 -1.49
C VAL A 28 5.24 -7.98 -0.25
N VAL A 29 4.36 -6.97 -0.26
CA VAL A 29 4.10 -6.11 0.91
C VAL A 29 3.65 -6.95 2.10
N ALA A 30 2.67 -7.84 1.90
CA ALA A 30 2.17 -8.73 2.95
C ALA A 30 3.29 -9.62 3.52
N ALA A 31 4.11 -10.19 2.64
CA ALA A 31 5.23 -11.04 3.03
C ALA A 31 6.30 -10.26 3.81
N ARG A 32 6.62 -9.03 3.40
CA ARG A 32 7.58 -8.14 4.07
C ARG A 32 7.09 -7.74 5.46
N LEU A 33 5.82 -7.35 5.59
CA LEU A 33 5.21 -7.03 6.87
C LEU A 33 5.19 -8.24 7.80
N ARG A 34 4.85 -9.44 7.31
CA ARG A 34 4.89 -10.68 8.10
C ARG A 34 6.31 -11.06 8.52
N LYS A 35 7.31 -10.86 7.66
CA LYS A 35 8.73 -11.11 7.97
C LYS A 35 9.34 -10.11 8.95
N SER A 36 8.71 -8.95 9.16
CA SER A 36 9.22 -7.93 10.09
C SER A 36 9.22 -8.39 11.56
N GLY A 37 8.47 -9.44 11.90
CA GLY A 37 8.39 -10.00 13.25
C GLY A 37 7.42 -9.27 14.18
N TYR A 38 6.69 -8.27 13.69
CA TYR A 38 5.70 -7.54 14.48
C TYR A 38 4.27 -8.00 14.13
N PRO A 39 3.53 -8.63 15.06
CA PRO A 39 2.16 -9.09 14.80
C PRO A 39 1.21 -7.93 14.53
N ASP A 40 1.43 -6.76 15.14
CA ASP A 40 0.65 -5.54 14.88
C ASP A 40 0.77 -5.10 13.41
N LEU A 41 1.96 -5.23 12.81
CA LEU A 41 2.20 -4.94 11.40
C LEU A 41 1.58 -5.97 10.46
N ALA A 42 1.46 -7.23 10.89
CA ALA A 42 0.78 -8.25 10.10
C ALA A 42 -0.74 -8.06 10.03
N ASN A 43 -1.32 -7.29 10.96
CA ASN A 43 -2.75 -7.04 11.04
C ASN A 43 -3.18 -5.67 10.45
N ILE A 44 -2.24 -4.86 9.95
CA ILE A 44 -2.59 -3.62 9.26
C ILE A 44 -3.21 -3.93 7.90
N ARG A 45 -4.17 -3.10 7.49
CA ARG A 45 -4.70 -3.15 6.13
C ARG A 45 -3.87 -2.27 5.22
N PHE A 46 -3.64 -2.72 4.01
CA PHE A 46 -2.98 -1.95 2.98
C PHE A 46 -3.76 -2.08 1.68
N ASP A 47 -3.50 -1.15 0.77
CA ASP A 47 -4.14 -1.06 -0.53
C ASP A 47 -3.10 -0.54 -1.51
N PHE A 48 -2.91 -1.22 -2.63
CA PHE A 48 -1.94 -0.82 -3.63
C PHE A 48 -2.64 -0.52 -4.95
N HIS A 49 -2.48 0.71 -5.43
CA HIS A 49 -3.09 1.15 -6.67
C HIS A 49 -2.14 2.06 -7.44
N GLU A 50 -1.84 1.71 -8.70
CA GLU A 50 -1.01 2.50 -9.62
C GLU A 50 0.32 3.01 -9.01
N GLY A 51 0.99 2.21 -8.16
CA GLY A 51 2.24 2.59 -7.50
C GLY A 51 2.07 3.33 -6.17
N VAL A 52 0.85 3.61 -5.75
CA VAL A 52 0.55 4.22 -4.45
C VAL A 52 0.14 3.14 -3.45
N LEU A 53 0.90 3.01 -2.37
CA LEU A 53 0.61 2.09 -1.28
C LEU A 53 -0.01 2.85 -0.09
N VAL A 54 -1.27 2.58 0.20
CA VAL A 54 -2.01 3.19 1.30
C VAL A 54 -2.03 2.26 2.51
N LEU A 55 -1.33 2.63 3.58
CA LEU A 55 -1.30 1.88 4.83
C LEU A 55 -2.37 2.40 5.80
N ARG A 56 -3.20 1.50 6.33
CA ARG A 56 -4.32 1.82 7.22
C ARG A 56 -4.33 0.87 8.41
N GLY A 57 -4.59 1.42 9.60
CA GLY A 57 -4.71 0.61 10.79
C GLY A 57 -4.35 1.38 12.04
N ARG A 58 -4.16 0.61 13.12
CA ARG A 58 -3.93 1.13 14.46
C ARG A 58 -2.67 0.48 15.00
N LEU A 59 -1.65 1.28 15.32
CA LEU A 59 -0.43 0.79 15.94
C LEU A 59 -0.25 1.39 17.34
N PRO A 60 0.34 0.64 18.29
CA PRO A 60 0.51 1.11 19.66
C PRO A 60 1.64 2.14 19.81
N THR A 61 2.57 2.22 18.86
CA THR A 61 3.73 3.13 18.93
C THR A 61 4.07 3.76 17.59
N TYR A 62 4.64 4.97 17.63
CA TYR A 62 5.19 5.64 16.44
C TYR A 62 6.36 4.88 15.82
N TYR A 63 7.13 4.15 16.64
CA TYR A 63 8.20 3.30 16.16
C TYR A 63 7.68 2.27 15.15
N LEU A 64 6.61 1.54 15.47
CA LEU A 64 6.01 0.58 14.54
C LEU A 64 5.48 1.26 13.28
N LYS A 65 4.93 2.48 13.38
CA LYS A 65 4.51 3.27 12.22
C LYS A 65 5.68 3.56 11.27
N GLN A 66 6.85 3.87 11.80
CA GLN A 66 8.07 4.04 10.98
C GLN A 66 8.53 2.72 10.37
N ILE A 67 8.56 1.64 11.15
CA ILE A 67 8.93 0.31 10.65
C ILE A 67 8.01 -0.11 9.51
N ALA A 68 6.69 0.08 9.63
CA ALA A 68 5.72 -0.23 8.57
C ALA A 68 6.11 0.46 7.26
N GLN A 69 6.40 1.76 7.32
CA GLN A 69 6.75 2.56 6.15
C GLN A 69 8.11 2.13 5.57
N THR A 70 9.12 1.91 6.40
CA THR A 70 10.45 1.48 5.94
C THR A 70 10.41 0.11 5.29
N VAL A 71 9.65 -0.83 5.85
CA VAL A 71 9.52 -2.20 5.34
C VAL A 71 8.89 -2.23 3.95
N VAL A 72 7.94 -1.34 3.69
CA VAL A 72 7.25 -1.28 2.39
C VAL A 72 7.90 -0.32 1.40
N ALA A 73 8.78 0.56 1.84
CA ALA A 73 9.49 1.50 0.97
C ALA A 73 10.50 0.84 0.04
N ASP A 74 10.99 -0.34 0.39
CA ASP A 74 11.91 -1.15 -0.43
C ASP A 74 11.16 -2.04 -1.44
N VAL A 75 9.83 -1.97 -1.49
CA VAL A 75 9.04 -2.85 -2.37
C VAL A 75 9.03 -2.31 -3.80
N ASP A 76 9.44 -3.16 -4.73
CA ASP A 76 9.41 -2.87 -6.16
C ASP A 76 7.99 -2.56 -6.65
N GLY A 77 7.85 -1.45 -7.38
CA GLY A 77 6.57 -0.92 -7.84
C GLY A 77 5.91 0.08 -6.89
N VAL A 78 6.38 0.24 -5.65
CA VAL A 78 5.88 1.29 -4.75
C VAL A 78 6.59 2.61 -5.06
N GLN A 79 5.85 3.54 -5.65
CA GLN A 79 6.32 4.89 -5.99
C GLN A 79 6.00 5.89 -4.87
N GLN A 80 4.86 5.70 -4.19
CA GLN A 80 4.40 6.57 -3.13
C GLN A 80 3.79 5.76 -1.98
N ILE A 81 4.02 6.21 -0.75
CA ILE A 81 3.49 5.57 0.45
C ILE A 81 2.63 6.56 1.20
N ASP A 82 1.33 6.25 1.32
CA ASP A 82 0.36 7.04 2.06
C ASP A 82 0.09 6.38 3.42
N ASN A 83 0.80 6.85 4.45
CA ASN A 83 0.75 6.25 5.78
C ASN A 83 -0.37 6.85 6.65
N ARG A 84 -1.58 6.28 6.54
CA ARG A 84 -2.76 6.62 7.36
C ARG A 84 -2.89 5.79 8.62
N ILE A 85 -1.78 5.23 9.12
CA ILE A 85 -1.80 4.50 10.38
C ILE A 85 -1.98 5.47 11.54
N GLU A 86 -2.99 5.21 12.36
CA GLU A 86 -3.27 5.93 13.59
C GLU A 86 -2.46 5.30 14.74
N VAL A 87 -1.76 6.14 15.51
CA VAL A 87 -1.01 5.70 16.68
C VAL A 87 -1.84 5.93 17.92
N PHE A 88 -2.28 4.85 18.56
CA PHE A 88 -2.98 4.92 19.84
C PHE A 88 -1.92 4.90 20.91
N SER A 89 -1.28 6.05 21.10
CA SER A 89 -0.42 6.26 22.25
C SER A 89 -1.31 6.14 23.48
N ALA A 90 -1.29 4.98 24.16
CA ALA A 90 -1.73 4.95 25.55
C ALA A 90 -0.97 6.08 26.24
N PRO A 91 -1.64 6.98 26.97
CA PRO A 91 -0.95 8.13 27.56
C PRO A 91 0.18 7.57 28.41
N THR A 92 1.42 7.87 27.99
CA THR A 92 2.60 7.61 28.79
C THR A 92 2.34 8.31 30.11
N ARG A 93 1.98 7.54 31.15
CA ARG A 93 2.09 8.02 32.52
C ARG A 93 3.58 8.19 32.75
N LEU A 94 4.08 9.41 32.54
CA LEU A 94 5.37 9.85 33.03
C LEU A 94 5.40 9.52 34.54
N PRO A 95 6.29 8.64 35.03
CA PRO A 95 6.48 8.51 36.46
C PRO A 95 7.26 9.73 36.97
N ARG A 96 6.49 10.62 37.63
CA ARG A 96 6.84 11.64 38.64
C ARG A 96 7.88 12.70 38.26
#